data_AF-A0A2U1WG95-F1
#
_entry.id   AF-A0A2U1WG95-F1
#
_cell.length_a   1.000
_cell.length_b   1.000
_cell.length_c   1.000
_cell.angle_alpha   90.00
_cell.angle_beta   90.00
_cell.angle_gamma   90.00
#
_symmetry.space_group_name_H-M   'P 1'
#
loop_
_entity.id
_entity.type
_entity.pdbx_description
1 polymer ?
#
loop_
_entity_poly.entity_id
_entity_poly.type
_entity_poly.pdbx_seq_one_letter_code
_entity_poly.pdbx_strand_id
1 'polypeptide(L)' 'MTDGDVLFEFQRVGSYLRVTAIDARTGVEVTVAGPATGSQELLKRTAINKLRFVQNKSVGPAAPAKPGPKRGGGLY' A
#
# COMPACT_ATOMS: atom_id res chain seq x y z
N MET A 1 -15.65 -8.78 18.98
CA MET A 1 -14.48 -9.06 18.11
C MET A 1 -14.05 -7.70 17.59
N THR A 2 -13.05 -7.09 18.23
CA THR A 2 -12.68 -5.70 17.95
C THR A 2 -12.20 -5.59 16.51
N ASP A 3 -12.94 -4.79 15.74
CA ASP A 3 -12.55 -4.26 14.44
C ASP A 3 -11.10 -3.77 14.62
N GLY A 4 -10.16 -4.37 13.88
CA GLY A 4 -8.75 -4.06 14.06
C GLY A 4 -8.55 -2.59 13.73
N ASP A 5 -8.19 -1.78 14.73
CA ASP A 5 -7.93 -0.36 14.54
C ASP A 5 -6.84 -0.19 13.48
N VAL A 6 -7.24 0.18 12.26
CA VAL A 6 -6.30 0.50 11.19
C VAL A 6 -5.93 1.96 11.33
N LEU A 7 -4.67 2.20 11.69
CA LEU A 7 -4.09 3.53 11.74
C LEU A 7 -3.69 3.97 10.33
N PHE A 8 -3.92 5.23 10.01
CA PHE A 8 -3.56 5.79 8.70
C PHE A 8 -2.61 6.97 8.85
N GLU A 9 -1.54 6.95 8.06
CA GLU A 9 -0.63 8.07 7.89
C GLU A 9 -0.81 8.67 6.49
N PHE A 10 -0.89 10.00 6.41
CA PHE A 10 -0.98 10.74 5.15
C PHE A 10 0.24 11.63 5.01
N GLN A 11 1.05 11.39 3.97
CA GLN A 11 2.21 12.22 3.69
C GLN A 11 2.13 12.76 2.26
N ARG A 12 2.01 14.08 2.12
CA ARG A 12 2.08 14.75 0.83
C ARG A 12 3.54 14.93 0.41
N VAL A 13 3.87 14.47 -0.79
CA VAL A 13 5.20 14.58 -1.40
C VAL A 13 5.02 15.20 -2.78
N GLY A 14 5.10 16.53 -2.85
CA GLY A 14 4.86 17.29 -4.08
C GLY A 14 3.46 17.06 -4.65
N SER A 15 3.41 16.47 -5.85
CA SER A 15 2.18 16.11 -6.57
C SER A 15 1.56 14.77 -6.14
N TYR A 16 2.18 14.04 -5.20
CA TYR A 16 1.71 12.74 -4.74
C TYR A 16 1.27 12.77 -3.28
N LEU A 17 0.29 11.93 -2.94
CA LEU A 17 -0.11 11.62 -1.57
C LEU A 17 0.24 10.16 -1.28
N ARG A 18 1.08 9.96 -0.27
CA ARG A 18 1.38 8.66 0.32
C ARG A 18 0.37 8.40 1.43
N VAL A 19 -0.16 7.19 1.45
CA VAL A 19 -1.07 6.69 2.47
C VAL A 19 -0.49 5.41 3.02
N THR A 20 -0.14 5.40 4.30
CA THR A 20 0.29 4.21 5.02
C THR A 20 -0.88 3.72 5.87
N ALA A 21 -1.23 2.44 5.75
CA ALA A 21 -2.23 1.79 6.60
C ALA A 21 -1.53 0.74 7.48
N ILE A 22 -1.76 0.81 8.79
CA ILE A 22 -1.10 0.00 9.80
C ILE A 22 -2.17 -0.71 10.63
N ASP A 23 -2.12 -2.04 10.70
CA ASP A 23 -2.98 -2.80 11.60
C ASP A 23 -2.43 -2.74 13.03
N ALA A 24 -3.16 -2.12 13.96
CA ALA A 24 -2.69 -1.89 15.33
C ALA A 24 -2.45 -3.18 16.15
N ARG A 25 -3.02 -4.32 15.72
CA ARG A 25 -2.90 -5.59 16.45
C ARG A 25 -1.70 -6.42 16.00
N THR A 26 -1.48 -6.48 14.69
CA THR A 26 -0.44 -7.31 14.07
C THR A 26 0.82 -6.52 13.76
N GLY A 27 0.75 -5.19 13.74
CA GLY A 27 1.84 -4.31 13.31
C GLY A 27 2.10 -4.36 11.80
N VAL A 28 1.27 -5.05 11.01
CA VAL A 28 1.43 -5.11 9.56
C VAL A 28 1.11 -3.76 8.96
N GLU A 29 2.06 -3.22 8.19
CA GLU A 29 1.91 -1.95 7.49
C GLU A 29 1.99 -2.09 5.97
N VAL A 30 1.23 -1.25 5.27
CA VAL A 30 1.29 -1.14 3.81
C VAL A 30 1.22 0.31 3.37
N THR A 31 2.05 0.68 2.39
CA THR A 31 1.99 2.01 1.78
C THR A 31 1.38 1.96 0.37
N VAL A 32 0.58 2.96 0.05
CA VAL A 32 0.04 3.26 -1.28
C VAL A 32 0.37 4.71 -1.61
N ALA A 33 0.66 5.02 -2.87
CA ALA A 33 0.85 6.38 -3.32
C ALA A 33 0.01 6.63 -4.57
N GLY A 34 -0.51 7.85 -4.70
CA GLY A 34 -1.20 8.30 -5.90
C GLY A 34 -1.22 9.81 -6.00
N PRO A 35 -1.93 10.37 -7.00
CA PRO A 35 -2.02 11.82 -7.18
C PRO A 35 -2.58 12.51 -5.94
N ALA A 36 -1.92 13.57 -5.47
CA ALA A 36 -2.39 14.38 -4.33
C ALA A 36 -3.67 15.14 -4.64
N THR A 37 -3.97 15.35 -5.93
CA THR A 37 -5.21 15.95 -6.42
C THR A 37 -6.35 14.95 -6.60
N GLY A 38 -6.06 13.64 -6.46
CA GLY A 38 -7.06 12.59 -6.55
C GLY A 38 -7.82 12.39 -5.24
N SER A 39 -8.79 11.47 -5.24
CA SER A 39 -9.59 11.15 -4.06
C SER A 39 -8.76 10.45 -2.97
N GLN A 40 -8.47 11.15 -1.87
CA GLN A 40 -7.81 10.58 -0.69
C GLN A 40 -8.53 9.33 -0.17
N GLU A 41 -9.87 9.31 -0.24
CA GLU A 41 -10.67 8.15 0.13
C GLU A 41 -10.38 6.92 -0.73
N LEU A 42 -10.14 7.10 -2.03
CA LEU A 42 -9.75 6.01 -2.92
C LEU A 42 -8.40 5.42 -2.48
N LEU A 43 -7.42 6.27 -2.16
CA LEU A 43 -6.11 5.82 -1.65
C LEU A 43 -6.23 5.09 -0.31
N LYS A 44 -7.09 5.57 0.60
CA LYS A 44 -7.42 4.86 1.84
C LYS A 44 -7.99 3.46 1.56
N ARG A 45 -9.00 3.35 0.69
CA ARG A 45 -9.62 2.07 0.32
C ARG A 45 -8.61 1.11 -0.32
N THR A 46 -7.75 1.63 -1.21
CA THR A 46 -6.67 0.84 -1.80
C THR A 46 -5.69 0.34 -0.75
N ALA A 47 -5.33 1.18 0.23
CA ALA A 47 -4.45 0.79 1.33
C ALA A 47 -5.07 -0.30 2.21
N ILE A 48 -6.36 -0.19 2.56
CA ILE A 48 -7.09 -1.23 3.31
C ILE A 48 -7.11 -2.56 2.54
N ASN A 49 -7.44 -2.52 1.24
CA ASN A 49 -7.48 -3.72 0.42
C ASN A 49 -6.11 -4.39 0.31
N LYS A 50 -5.04 -3.59 0.17
CA LYS A 50 -3.66 -4.09 0.17
C LYS A 50 -3.29 -4.69 1.53
N LEU A 51 -3.70 -4.06 2.63
CA LEU A 51 -3.44 -4.53 3.99
C LEU A 51 -4.10 -5.90 4.21
N ARG A 52 -5.38 -6.04 3.86
CA ARG A 52 -6.12 -7.32 3.91
C ARG A 52 -5.48 -8.39 3.04
N PHE A 53 -5.04 -8.03 1.83
CA PHE A 53 -4.34 -8.96 0.93
C PHE A 53 -3.02 -9.45 1.54
N VAL A 54 -2.23 -8.56 2.12
CA VAL A 54 -0.96 -8.92 2.77
C VAL A 54 -1.22 -9.80 3.99
N GLN A 55 -2.17 -9.44 4.86
CA GLN A 55 -2.54 -10.25 6.02
C GLN A 55 -2.98 -11.67 5.60
N ASN A 56 -3.80 -11.81 4.56
CA ASN A 56 -4.22 -13.11 4.06
C ASN A 56 -3.08 -13.89 3.39
N LYS A 57 -2.15 -13.18 2.72
CA LYS A 57 -0.99 -13.78 2.07
C LYS A 57 0.07 -14.24 3.07
N SER A 58 0.23 -13.58 4.21
CA SER A 58 1.16 -13.99 5.28
C SER A 58 0.74 -15.30 5.97
N VAL A 59 -0.49 -15.78 5.73
CA VAL A 59 -1.01 -17.07 6.21
C VAL A 59 -0.73 -18.22 5.22
N GLY A 60 -0.03 -17.96 4.09
CA GLY A 60 0.44 -18.97 3.13
C GLY A 60 1.86 -18.66 2.60
N PRO A 61 2.59 -19.63 2.02
CA PRO A 61 3.99 -19.45 1.67
C PRO A 61 4.16 -18.32 0.63
N ALA A 62 5.14 -17.45 0.89
CA ALA A 62 5.41 -16.21 0.20
C ALA A 62 5.32 -16.29 -1.34
N ALA A 63 4.41 -15.53 -1.94
CA ALA A 63 4.38 -15.30 -3.39
C ALA A 63 5.12 -14.00 -3.78
N PRO A 64 5.63 -13.87 -5.01
CA PRO A 64 6.78 -13.03 -5.35
C PRO A 64 6.46 -11.53 -5.50
N ALA A 65 7.51 -10.72 -5.33
CA ALA A 65 7.52 -9.31 -5.71
C ALA A 65 7.23 -9.17 -7.21
N LYS A 66 6.42 -8.18 -7.58
CA LYS A 66 6.16 -7.82 -8.97
C LYS A 66 7.50 -7.53 -9.67
N PRO A 67 7.79 -8.09 -10.85
CA PRO A 67 8.99 -7.74 -11.59
C PRO A 67 8.96 -6.24 -11.91
N GLY A 68 10.01 -5.51 -11.51
CA GLY A 68 10.18 -4.11 -11.85
C GLY A 68 10.18 -3.90 -13.37
N PRO A 69 9.85 -2.69 -13.84
CA PRO A 69 9.82 -2.41 -15.28
C PRO A 69 11.23 -2.64 -15.83
N LYS A 70 11.36 -3.50 -16.84
CA LYS A 70 12.60 -3.64 -17.59
C LYS A 70 12.89 -2.30 -18.27
N ARG A 71 13.90 -1.59 -17.76
CA ARG A 71 14.60 -0.55 -18.52
C ARG A 71 15.32 -1.25 -19.68
N GLY A 72 14.66 -1.39 -20.83
CA GLY A 72 15.37 -1.42 -22.10
C GLY A 72 15.84 0.02 -22.33
N GLY A 73 17.13 0.32 -22.27
CA GLY A 73 18.16 -0.31 -23.07
C GLY A 73 18.22 0.48 -24.36
N GLY A 74 18.80 1.68 -24.28
CA GLY A 74 19.22 2.40 -25.48
C GLY A 74 20.26 1.57 -26.20
N LEU A 75 20.23 1.60 -27.53
CA LEU A 75 21.33 1.26 -28.43
C LEU A 75 20.92 1.64 -29.86
N TYR A 76 21.80 2.42 -30.48
CA TYR A 76 21.89 2.90 -31.86
C TYR A 76 20.94 4.02 -32.30
#